data_AF-A0AAN6G9S4-F1
#
_entry.id   AF-A0AAN6G9S4-F1
#
_cell.length_a   1.000
_cell.length_b   1.000
_cell.length_c   1.000
_cell.angle_alpha   90.00
_cell.angle_beta   90.00
_cell.angle_gamma   90.00
#
_symmetry.space_group_name_H-M   'P 1'
#
loop_
_entity.id
_entity.type
_entity.pdbx_description
1 polymer ?
#
loop_
_entity_poly.entity_id
_entity_poly.type
_entity_poly.pdbx_seq_one_letter_code
_entity_poly.pdbx_strand_id
1 'polypeptide(L)'
;MEQAEPMQALNIFAQRLASDDPNLVLAQFLSEDNAIQPALTEQILSRLATLAETSDFDALARLCRALLGNLGALDVIVGRVGCKRLLEPVSVFLCDDGHTEVEDTSILAPHLFLAQALLHRQETLQPKESRARIPMVEEYLRIRSVSYQLNQLNENERHLVGRWITALFDSEGISDDLSRDSPPRVLLKLAPTLFSQSISACATGVVDLDTLRSALSYFLEDLLSYTLPGPIIWLLRQLANFPPLPASAPPQLAPSYAFGAEAKMRWSLYLEVLAMLLLADTCPESVIVVTAPALRVLFSPQLRTRAAREGKQGELTALCSRIVAVLTGQQR
;
A
#
# COMPACT_ATOMS: atom_id res chain seq x y z
N MET A 1 17.94 45.02 6.05
CA MET A 1 16.90 44.65 7.02
C MET A 1 15.90 43.64 6.46
N GLU A 2 15.56 43.68 5.16
CA GLU A 2 14.59 42.75 4.52
C GLU A 2 15.00 41.26 4.48
N GLN A 3 16.28 40.89 4.62
CA GLN A 3 16.71 39.48 4.61
C GLN A 3 16.66 38.79 5.98
N ALA A 4 16.47 39.52 7.08
CA ALA A 4 16.50 38.95 8.44
C ALA A 4 15.18 38.27 8.83
N GLU A 5 14.04 38.87 8.46
CA GLU A 5 12.70 38.31 8.71
C GLU A 5 12.43 36.96 8.04
N PRO A 6 12.75 36.72 6.75
CA PRO A 6 12.52 35.41 6.14
C PRO A 6 13.38 34.32 6.76
N MET A 7 14.62 34.63 7.16
CA MET A 7 15.49 33.66 7.85
C MET A 7 14.94 33.27 9.23
N GLN A 8 14.37 34.24 9.96
CA GLN A 8 13.76 33.99 11.26
C GLN A 8 12.49 33.13 11.12
N ALA A 9 11.65 33.39 10.12
CA ALA A 9 10.46 32.58 9.83
C ALA A 9 10.83 31.12 9.49
N LEU A 10 11.89 30.90 8.70
CA LEU A 10 12.39 29.56 8.37
C LEU A 10 12.89 28.81 9.61
N ASN A 11 13.60 29.48 10.51
CA ASN A 11 14.09 28.88 11.75
C ASN A 11 12.93 28.50 12.69
N ILE A 12 11.91 29.36 12.80
CA ILE A 12 10.70 29.06 13.57
C ILE A 12 9.98 27.84 12.99
N PHE A 13 9.83 27.78 11.67
CA PHE A 13 9.22 26.62 11.02
C PHE A 13 10.00 25.33 11.28
N ALA A 14 11.32 25.35 11.14
CA ALA A 14 12.17 24.18 11.40
C ALA A 14 12.07 23.71 12.85
N GLN A 15 12.05 24.65 13.80
CA GLN A 15 11.85 24.34 15.22
C GLN A 15 10.49 23.69 15.47
N ARG A 16 9.42 24.25 14.90
CA ARG A 16 8.07 23.72 15.03
C ARG A 16 7.91 22.36 14.36
N LEU A 17 8.52 22.13 13.20
CA LEU A 17 8.54 20.82 12.56
C LEU A 17 9.23 19.76 13.45
N ALA A 18 10.15 20.17 14.32
CA ALA A 18 10.83 19.29 15.26
C ALA A 18 10.06 19.08 16.57
N SER A 19 9.31 20.07 17.05
CA SER A 19 8.66 20.06 18.38
C SER A 19 7.15 19.87 18.37
N ASP A 20 6.46 20.36 17.34
CA ASP A 20 5.01 20.41 17.26
C ASP A 20 4.46 19.17 16.52
N ASP A 21 3.13 19.02 16.49
CA ASP A 21 2.48 18.02 15.64
C ASP A 21 2.76 18.32 14.16
N PRO A 22 3.43 17.42 13.41
CA PRO A 22 3.75 17.64 12.01
C PRO A 22 2.51 17.84 11.13
N ASN A 23 1.32 17.35 11.52
CA ASN A 23 0.10 17.61 10.76
C ASN A 23 -0.28 19.10 10.77
N LEU A 24 -0.18 19.77 11.93
CA LEU A 24 -0.47 21.19 12.06
C LEU A 24 0.54 22.04 11.26
N VAL A 25 1.81 21.64 11.30
CA VAL A 25 2.89 22.32 10.57
C VAL A 25 2.69 22.18 9.04
N LEU A 26 2.30 21.00 8.56
CA LEU A 26 2.01 20.77 7.14
C LEU A 26 0.73 21.47 6.67
N ALA A 27 -0.29 21.58 7.52
CA ALA A 27 -1.49 22.36 7.22
C ALA A 27 -1.16 23.85 7.09
N GLN A 28 -0.31 24.38 7.98
CA GLN A 28 0.17 25.75 7.87
C GLN A 28 1.00 25.96 6.60
N PHE A 29 1.91 25.04 6.27
CA PHE A 29 2.71 25.09 5.04
C PHE A 29 1.86 25.32 3.77
N LEU A 30 0.65 24.73 3.69
CA LEU A 30 -0.26 24.94 2.57
C LEU A 30 -0.87 26.34 2.49
N SER A 31 -0.95 27.05 3.62
CA SER A 31 -1.45 28.42 3.69
C SER A 31 -0.38 29.49 3.45
N GLU A 32 0.91 29.11 3.46
CA GLU A 32 2.04 30.01 3.26
C GLU A 32 2.19 30.45 1.79
N ASP A 33 2.82 31.61 1.59
CA ASP A 33 3.07 32.17 0.26
C ASP A 33 3.92 31.27 -0.62
N ASN A 34 3.55 31.18 -1.91
CA ASN A 34 4.26 30.40 -2.91
C ASN A 34 5.76 30.76 -3.05
N ALA A 35 6.16 31.97 -2.65
CA ALA A 35 7.55 32.43 -2.66
C ALA A 35 8.40 31.80 -1.55
N ILE A 36 7.81 31.48 -0.39
CA ILE A 36 8.50 30.95 0.79
C ILE A 36 8.46 29.41 0.82
N GLN A 37 7.41 28.81 0.25
CA GLN A 37 7.23 27.36 0.20
C GLN A 37 8.45 26.55 -0.32
N PRO A 38 9.26 26.99 -1.31
CA PRO A 38 10.47 26.27 -1.71
C PRO A 38 11.48 26.11 -0.57
N ALA A 39 11.71 27.17 0.20
CA ALA A 39 12.63 27.13 1.35
C ALA A 39 12.07 26.25 2.48
N LEU A 40 10.76 26.27 2.73
CA LEU A 40 10.11 25.36 3.68
C LEU A 40 10.18 23.90 3.23
N THR A 41 10.06 23.65 1.92
CA THR A 41 10.20 22.31 1.34
C THR A 41 11.60 21.74 1.60
N GLU A 42 12.64 22.57 1.45
CA GLU A 42 14.01 22.17 1.80
C GLU A 42 14.19 21.91 3.29
N GLN A 43 13.50 22.64 4.18
CA GLN A 43 13.51 22.35 5.62
C GLN A 43 12.89 20.98 5.95
N ILE A 44 11.78 20.62 5.29
CA ILE A 44 11.14 19.30 5.44
C ILE A 44 12.08 18.20 4.97
N LEU A 45 12.75 18.38 3.82
CA LEU A 45 13.74 17.43 3.32
C LEU A 45 14.93 17.28 4.25
N SER A 46 15.49 18.40 4.71
CA SER A 46 16.60 18.42 5.66
C SER A 46 16.24 17.66 6.94
N ARG A 47 15.01 17.85 7.44
CA ARG A 47 14.51 17.11 8.60
C ARG A 47 14.41 15.61 8.33
N LEU A 48 13.84 15.20 7.20
CA LEU A 48 13.76 13.77 6.83
C LEU A 48 15.15 13.13 6.76
N ALA A 49 16.10 13.78 6.08
CA ALA A 49 17.47 13.31 5.96
C ALA A 49 18.16 13.20 7.33
N THR A 50 18.06 14.26 8.15
CA THR A 50 18.65 14.28 9.50
C THR A 50 18.11 13.13 10.36
N LEU A 51 16.79 12.91 10.36
CA LEU A 51 16.18 11.84 11.15
C LEU A 51 16.61 10.44 10.70
N ALA A 52 16.77 10.23 9.38
CA ALA A 52 17.29 8.98 8.84
C ALA A 52 18.77 8.78 9.20
N GLU A 53 19.60 9.83 9.09
CA GLU A 53 21.02 9.79 9.46
C GLU A 53 21.24 9.53 10.95
N THR A 54 20.41 10.13 11.82
CA THR A 54 20.47 9.91 13.27
C THR A 54 19.75 8.65 13.74
N SER A 55 19.18 7.87 12.81
CA SER A 55 18.38 6.67 13.12
C SER A 55 17.20 6.92 14.09
N ASP A 56 16.63 8.13 14.08
CA ASP A 56 15.42 8.46 14.86
C ASP A 56 14.18 8.06 14.05
N PHE A 57 13.98 6.74 13.96
CA PHE A 57 12.95 6.14 13.12
C PHE A 57 11.53 6.38 13.64
N ASP A 58 11.35 6.64 14.93
CA ASP A 58 10.06 7.03 15.49
C ASP A 58 9.62 8.41 15.01
N ALA A 59 10.51 9.41 15.10
CA ALA A 59 10.21 10.74 14.60
C ALA A 59 10.06 10.74 13.08
N LEU A 60 10.88 9.94 12.37
CA LEU A 60 10.77 9.77 10.93
C LEU A 60 9.41 9.15 10.55
N ALA A 61 8.96 8.12 11.29
CA ALA A 61 7.65 7.49 11.10
C ALA A 61 6.51 8.49 11.30
N ARG A 62 6.57 9.33 12.36
CA ARG A 62 5.59 10.39 12.60
C ARG A 62 5.51 11.37 11.42
N LEU A 63 6.65 11.80 10.89
CA LEU A 63 6.69 12.71 9.75
C LEU A 63 6.17 12.03 8.47
N CYS A 64 6.48 10.75 8.25
CA CYS A 64 5.95 9.96 7.13
C CYS A 64 4.41 9.84 7.20
N ARG A 65 3.86 9.53 8.38
CA ARG A 65 2.39 9.49 8.60
C ARG A 65 1.76 10.85 8.31
N ALA A 66 2.36 11.93 8.79
CA ALA A 66 1.83 13.28 8.58
C ALA A 66 1.85 13.69 7.10
N LEU A 67 2.89 13.31 6.34
CA LEU A 67 2.95 13.54 4.89
C LEU A 67 1.88 12.74 4.13
N LEU A 68 1.64 11.47 4.52
CA LEU A 68 0.57 10.65 3.96
C LEU A 68 -0.82 11.15 4.38
N GLY A 69 -0.94 11.77 5.55
CA GLY A 69 -2.11 12.52 5.95
C GLY A 69 -2.34 13.72 5.04
N ASN A 70 -1.33 14.54 4.85
CA ASN A 70 -1.47 15.82 4.15
C ASN A 70 -1.13 15.69 2.66
N LEU A 71 -1.98 14.97 1.91
CA LEU A 71 -1.72 14.70 0.48
C LEU A 71 -1.52 15.95 -0.37
N GLY A 72 -2.24 17.04 -0.08
CA GLY A 72 -2.02 18.32 -0.75
C GLY A 72 -0.62 18.87 -0.51
N ALA A 73 -0.12 18.81 0.73
CA ALA A 73 1.24 19.24 1.06
C ALA A 73 2.27 18.33 0.37
N LEU A 74 2.05 17.01 0.41
CA LEU A 74 2.91 16.04 -0.25
C LEU A 74 2.98 16.26 -1.77
N ASP A 75 1.85 16.54 -2.43
CA ASP A 75 1.80 16.83 -3.86
C ASP A 75 2.60 18.08 -4.23
N VAL A 76 2.47 19.13 -3.41
CA VAL A 76 3.19 20.39 -3.56
C VAL A 76 4.71 20.18 -3.36
N ILE A 77 5.12 19.42 -2.35
CA ILE A 77 6.53 19.07 -2.08
C ILE A 77 7.08 18.24 -3.25
N VAL A 78 6.41 17.15 -3.65
CA VAL A 78 6.81 16.28 -4.77
C VAL A 78 6.96 17.09 -6.06
N GLY A 79 6.04 18.00 -6.34
CA GLY A 79 6.11 18.86 -7.53
C GLY A 79 7.35 19.75 -7.58
N ARG A 80 7.94 20.09 -6.42
CA ARG A 80 9.13 20.96 -6.34
C ARG A 80 10.44 20.19 -6.34
N VAL A 81 10.55 19.16 -5.52
CA VAL A 81 11.84 18.46 -5.28
C VAL A 81 11.91 17.07 -5.93
N GLY A 82 10.77 16.57 -6.41
CA GLY A 82 10.63 15.25 -7.02
C GLY A 82 10.57 14.11 -6.00
N CYS A 83 10.03 12.96 -6.42
CA CYS A 83 9.91 11.77 -5.58
C CYS A 83 11.26 11.22 -5.12
N LYS A 84 12.31 11.32 -5.96
CA LYS A 84 13.62 10.70 -5.70
C LYS A 84 14.27 11.23 -4.41
N ARG A 85 14.26 12.56 -4.20
CA ARG A 85 14.85 13.19 -3.01
C ARG A 85 14.09 12.85 -1.73
N LEU A 86 12.78 12.68 -1.82
CA LEU A 86 11.95 12.26 -0.68
C LEU A 86 12.08 10.77 -0.35
N LEU A 87 12.44 9.96 -1.34
CA LEU A 87 12.58 8.52 -1.18
C LEU A 87 13.90 8.13 -0.52
N GLU A 88 14.96 8.91 -0.73
CA GLU A 88 16.31 8.62 -0.22
C GLU A 88 16.33 8.36 1.31
N PRO A 89 15.73 9.21 2.18
CA PRO A 89 15.73 8.98 3.63
C PRO A 89 14.97 7.74 4.08
N VAL A 90 13.98 7.28 3.31
CA VAL A 90 13.16 6.10 3.65
C VAL A 90 13.57 4.84 2.86
N SER A 91 14.55 4.97 1.97
CA SER A 91 15.00 3.86 1.12
C SER A 91 15.75 2.78 1.89
N VAL A 92 16.32 3.12 3.05
CA VAL A 92 17.01 2.18 3.95
C VAL A 92 16.15 0.97 4.30
N PHE A 93 14.85 1.16 4.54
CA PHE A 93 13.91 0.09 4.87
C PHE A 93 13.51 -0.81 3.69
N LEU A 94 13.81 -0.37 2.46
CA LEU A 94 13.63 -1.18 1.25
C LEU A 94 14.90 -1.97 0.88
N CYS A 95 16.04 -1.58 1.46
CA CYS A 95 17.32 -2.25 1.28
C CYS A 95 17.42 -3.47 2.20
N ASP A 96 17.94 -4.56 1.65
CA ASP A 96 18.28 -5.78 2.38
C ASP A 96 19.79 -5.75 2.66
N ASP A 97 20.25 -4.72 3.36
CA ASP A 97 21.67 -4.55 3.69
C ASP A 97 22.07 -5.21 5.01
N GLY A 98 21.13 -5.88 5.69
CA GLY A 98 21.40 -6.64 6.92
C GLY A 98 21.86 -5.79 8.11
N HIS A 99 21.78 -4.47 8.01
CA HIS A 99 22.29 -3.54 9.02
C HIS A 99 21.18 -2.76 9.75
N THR A 100 19.94 -2.83 9.27
CA THR A 100 18.81 -2.16 9.93
C THR A 100 18.07 -3.15 10.82
N GLU A 101 18.63 -3.45 12.00
CA GLU A 101 17.92 -4.15 13.05
C GLU A 101 16.85 -3.22 13.63
N VAL A 102 15.62 -3.38 13.15
CA VAL A 102 14.47 -2.64 13.67
C VAL A 102 13.82 -3.49 14.75
N GLU A 103 14.03 -3.10 16.01
CA GLU A 103 13.45 -3.81 17.17
C GLU A 103 11.91 -3.81 17.14
N ASP A 104 11.30 -2.70 16.71
CA ASP A 104 9.83 -2.57 16.59
C ASP A 104 9.39 -2.57 15.12
N THR A 105 8.81 -3.66 14.65
CA THR A 105 8.36 -3.75 13.25
C THR A 105 7.19 -2.79 12.94
N SER A 106 6.47 -2.28 13.95
CA SER A 106 5.37 -1.33 13.78
C SER A 106 5.81 0.01 13.19
N ILE A 107 7.06 0.42 13.42
CA ILE A 107 7.61 1.65 12.86
C ILE A 107 7.90 1.51 11.37
N LEU A 108 7.98 0.30 10.80
CA LEU A 108 8.24 0.11 9.37
C LEU A 108 7.09 0.61 8.49
N ALA A 109 5.85 0.46 8.94
CA ALA A 109 4.69 0.66 8.08
C ALA A 109 4.59 2.08 7.50
N PRO A 110 4.73 3.17 8.27
CA PRO A 110 4.74 4.52 7.72
C PRO A 110 5.84 4.78 6.69
N HIS A 111 7.05 4.29 6.93
CA HIS A 111 8.18 4.47 6.03
C HIS A 111 7.91 3.77 4.69
N LEU A 112 7.48 2.51 4.77
CA LEU A 112 7.16 1.69 3.60
C LEU A 112 5.93 2.21 2.86
N PHE A 113 4.91 2.73 3.55
CA PHE A 113 3.77 3.37 2.90
C PHE A 113 4.20 4.65 2.16
N LEU A 114 5.01 5.51 2.78
CA LEU A 114 5.49 6.73 2.12
C LEU A 114 6.33 6.38 0.89
N ALA A 115 7.25 5.43 1.03
CA ALA A 115 8.05 4.95 -0.09
C ALA A 115 7.16 4.43 -1.22
N GLN A 116 6.19 3.56 -0.93
CA GLN A 116 5.25 3.03 -1.93
C GLN A 116 4.42 4.13 -2.60
N ALA A 117 3.95 5.14 -1.85
CA ALA A 117 3.20 6.28 -2.38
C ALA A 117 4.06 7.12 -3.35
N LEU A 118 5.27 7.49 -2.94
CA LEU A 118 6.21 8.27 -3.76
C LEU A 118 6.54 7.57 -5.07
N LEU A 119 6.73 6.25 -5.00
CA LEU A 119 7.05 5.46 -6.18
C LEU A 119 5.91 5.38 -7.17
N HIS A 120 4.70 5.21 -6.67
CA HIS A 120 3.54 5.19 -7.54
C HIS A 120 3.27 6.56 -8.19
N ARG A 121 3.53 7.65 -7.47
CA ARG A 121 3.51 9.02 -8.03
C ARG A 121 4.56 9.18 -9.12
N GLN A 122 5.76 8.64 -8.93
CA GLN A 122 6.82 8.67 -9.94
C GLN A 122 6.42 7.91 -11.22
N GLU A 123 5.75 6.75 -11.09
CA GLU A 123 5.20 6.00 -12.24
C GLU A 123 4.19 6.84 -13.06
N THR A 124 3.41 7.70 -12.38
CA THR A 124 2.37 8.53 -13.00
C THR A 124 2.93 9.81 -13.63
N LEU A 125 3.92 10.44 -12.99
CA LEU A 125 4.46 11.76 -13.39
C LEU A 125 5.52 11.69 -14.50
N GLN A 126 6.25 10.59 -14.64
CA GLN A 126 7.37 10.46 -15.58
C GLN A 126 7.21 9.23 -16.49
N PRO A 127 6.78 9.39 -17.75
CA PRO A 127 6.78 8.30 -18.72
C PRO A 127 8.22 7.90 -19.07
N LYS A 128 8.54 6.62 -18.84
CA LYS A 128 9.67 5.74 -19.25
C LYS A 128 11.11 6.29 -19.51
N GLU A 129 11.35 7.53 -19.88
CA GLU A 129 12.62 7.97 -20.53
C GLU A 129 13.57 8.77 -19.63
N SER A 130 13.10 9.48 -18.60
CA SER A 130 13.99 10.28 -17.71
C SER A 130 14.19 9.66 -16.33
N ARG A 131 14.44 8.35 -16.35
CA ARG A 131 14.46 7.48 -15.18
C ARG A 131 15.88 7.44 -14.58
N ALA A 132 16.22 8.45 -13.76
CA ALA A 132 17.36 8.35 -12.83
C ALA A 132 17.01 7.35 -11.72
N ARG A 133 17.06 6.06 -12.07
CA ARG A 133 16.53 4.94 -11.29
C ARG A 133 17.44 4.63 -10.12
N ILE A 134 16.86 4.50 -8.94
CA ILE A 134 17.42 3.66 -7.89
C ILE A 134 17.04 2.22 -8.31
N PRO A 135 17.97 1.36 -8.76
CA PRO A 135 17.64 0.09 -9.42
C PRO A 135 16.82 -0.86 -8.54
N MET A 136 17.15 -0.92 -7.24
CA MET A 136 16.45 -1.74 -6.24
C MET A 136 14.97 -1.38 -6.11
N VAL A 137 14.67 -0.09 -6.20
CA VAL A 137 13.33 0.47 -6.10
C VAL A 137 12.51 0.14 -7.36
N GLU A 138 13.13 0.15 -8.55
CA GLU A 138 12.44 -0.28 -9.77
C GLU A 138 12.12 -1.78 -9.76
N GLU A 139 13.05 -2.59 -9.24
CA GLU A 139 12.84 -4.02 -9.04
C GLU A 139 11.65 -4.26 -8.11
N TYR A 140 11.62 -3.57 -6.97
CA TYR A 140 10.48 -3.59 -6.04
C TYR A 140 9.16 -3.26 -6.74
N LEU A 141 9.11 -2.18 -7.52
CA LEU A 141 7.89 -1.78 -8.21
C LEU A 141 7.39 -2.83 -9.19
N ARG A 142 8.29 -3.55 -9.84
CA ARG A 142 7.93 -4.62 -10.79
C ARG A 142 7.30 -5.82 -10.10
N ILE A 143 7.74 -6.15 -8.89
CA ILE A 143 7.40 -7.41 -8.22
C ILE A 143 6.27 -7.26 -7.17
N ARG A 144 6.09 -6.07 -6.58
CA ARG A 144 5.23 -5.81 -5.40
C ARG A 144 3.76 -6.25 -5.50
N SER A 145 3.25 -6.47 -6.70
CA SER A 145 1.82 -6.76 -6.95
C SER A 145 1.63 -7.94 -7.91
N VAL A 146 2.67 -8.77 -8.03
CA VAL A 146 2.67 -9.98 -8.85
C VAL A 146 2.50 -11.18 -7.92
N SER A 147 1.51 -12.01 -8.21
CA SER A 147 1.42 -13.35 -7.62
C SER A 147 2.26 -14.29 -8.48
N TYR A 148 3.13 -15.05 -7.84
CA TYR A 148 4.02 -16.01 -8.49
C TYR A 148 3.47 -17.43 -8.32
N GLN A 149 3.63 -18.26 -9.35
CA GLN A 149 3.50 -19.69 -9.17
C GLN A 149 4.67 -20.21 -8.32
N LEU A 150 4.44 -21.24 -7.49
CA LEU A 150 5.49 -21.75 -6.58
C LEU A 150 6.76 -22.22 -7.31
N ASN A 151 6.64 -22.69 -8.55
CA ASN A 151 7.77 -23.10 -9.39
C ASN A 151 8.57 -21.91 -9.97
N GLN A 152 8.05 -20.69 -9.89
CA GLN A 152 8.74 -19.45 -10.31
C GLN A 152 9.54 -18.82 -9.16
N LEU A 153 9.29 -19.26 -7.92
CA LEU A 153 10.02 -18.84 -6.73
C LEU A 153 11.29 -19.68 -6.56
N ASN A 154 12.34 -19.07 -6.02
CA ASN A 154 13.51 -19.83 -5.60
C ASN A 154 13.19 -20.72 -4.38
N GLU A 155 14.10 -21.63 -4.03
CA GLU A 155 13.84 -22.63 -2.99
C GLU A 155 13.55 -21.99 -1.61
N ASN A 156 14.32 -20.97 -1.24
CA ASN A 156 14.16 -20.26 0.02
C ASN A 156 12.81 -19.53 0.07
N GLU A 157 12.43 -18.82 -0.99
CA GLU A 157 11.15 -18.13 -1.11
C GLU A 157 9.97 -19.10 -1.07
N ARG A 158 10.09 -20.26 -1.73
CA ARG A 158 9.04 -21.28 -1.73
C ARG A 158 8.86 -21.88 -0.34
N HIS A 159 9.97 -22.18 0.35
CA HIS A 159 9.94 -22.65 1.73
C HIS A 159 9.32 -21.61 2.67
N LEU A 160 9.66 -20.33 2.48
CA LEU A 160 9.10 -19.22 3.26
C LEU A 160 7.59 -19.08 3.04
N VAL A 161 7.10 -19.19 1.80
CA VAL A 161 5.67 -19.24 1.51
C VAL A 161 4.99 -20.38 2.25
N GLY A 162 5.60 -21.57 2.27
CA GLY A 162 5.07 -22.71 3.04
C GLY A 162 4.92 -22.40 4.53
N ARG A 163 5.96 -21.85 5.15
CA ARG A 163 5.94 -21.44 6.57
C ARG A 163 4.90 -20.37 6.87
N TRP A 164 4.76 -19.37 6.00
CA TRP A 164 3.71 -18.35 6.16
C TRP A 164 2.31 -18.94 6.06
N ILE A 165 2.06 -19.84 5.10
CA ILE A 165 0.75 -20.50 4.99
C ILE A 165 0.47 -21.34 6.25
N THR A 166 1.45 -22.07 6.78
CA THR A 166 1.28 -22.78 8.07
C THR A 166 0.98 -21.80 9.20
N ALA A 167 1.78 -20.74 9.37
CA ALA A 167 1.59 -19.76 10.44
C ALA A 167 0.24 -19.03 10.40
N LEU A 168 -0.28 -18.74 9.21
CA LEU A 168 -1.54 -18.01 9.03
C LEU A 168 -2.78 -18.89 9.27
N PHE A 169 -2.67 -20.20 9.07
CA PHE A 169 -3.82 -21.13 9.11
C PHE A 169 -3.75 -22.16 10.23
N ASP A 170 -2.61 -22.30 10.91
CA ASP A 170 -2.43 -23.14 12.08
C ASP A 170 -2.54 -22.31 13.37
N SER A 171 -2.72 -22.99 14.49
CA SER A 171 -2.94 -22.40 15.82
C SER A 171 -1.69 -21.75 16.45
N GLU A 172 -0.50 -21.99 15.89
CA GLU A 172 0.77 -21.49 16.45
C GLU A 172 1.03 -20.00 16.16
N GLY A 173 0.31 -19.42 15.18
CA GLY A 173 0.45 -18.01 14.82
C GLY A 173 1.79 -17.65 14.16
N ILE A 174 2.13 -16.37 14.16
CA ILE A 174 3.33 -15.83 13.53
C ILE A 174 4.48 -15.85 14.55
N SER A 175 5.52 -16.65 14.28
CA SER A 175 6.71 -16.72 15.13
C SER A 175 7.73 -15.61 14.82
N ASP A 176 8.51 -15.23 15.82
CA ASP A 176 9.62 -14.28 15.67
C ASP A 176 10.66 -14.76 14.64
N ASP A 177 10.92 -16.06 14.60
CA ASP A 177 11.83 -16.66 13.61
C ASP A 177 11.29 -16.50 12.18
N LEU A 178 9.98 -16.66 11.97
CA LEU A 178 9.37 -16.44 10.66
C LEU A 178 9.46 -14.96 10.25
N SER A 179 9.26 -14.05 11.19
CA SER A 179 9.39 -12.61 10.96
C SER A 179 10.84 -12.23 10.62
N ARG A 180 11.83 -12.77 11.35
CA ARG A 180 13.26 -12.54 11.11
C ARG A 180 13.71 -13.08 9.75
N ASP A 181 13.19 -14.24 9.34
CA ASP A 181 13.52 -14.85 8.05
C ASP A 181 12.78 -14.19 6.86
N SER A 182 11.91 -13.21 7.13
CA SER A 182 11.07 -12.53 6.16
C SER A 182 11.33 -11.02 6.14
N PRO A 183 12.51 -10.56 5.71
CA PRO A 183 12.80 -9.13 5.66
C PRO A 183 11.75 -8.39 4.82
N PRO A 184 11.44 -7.12 5.11
CA PRO A 184 10.28 -6.42 4.54
C PRO A 184 10.20 -6.51 3.02
N ARG A 185 11.32 -6.37 2.32
CA ARG A 185 11.40 -6.52 0.85
C ARG A 185 10.90 -7.88 0.37
N VAL A 186 11.29 -8.96 1.04
CA VAL A 186 10.88 -10.32 0.70
C VAL A 186 9.40 -10.50 0.99
N LEU A 187 8.92 -10.06 2.16
CA LEU A 187 7.52 -10.23 2.52
C LEU A 187 6.59 -9.41 1.60
N LEU A 188 6.97 -8.18 1.24
CA LEU A 188 6.26 -7.37 0.24
C LEU A 188 6.15 -8.07 -1.12
N LYS A 189 7.19 -8.79 -1.55
CA LYS A 189 7.18 -9.59 -2.80
C LYS A 189 6.25 -10.80 -2.68
N LEU A 190 6.26 -11.49 -1.54
CA LEU A 190 5.53 -12.74 -1.37
C LEU A 190 4.06 -12.55 -1.00
N ALA A 191 3.68 -11.42 -0.39
CA ALA A 191 2.32 -11.17 0.09
C ALA A 191 1.23 -11.39 -0.98
N PRO A 192 1.33 -10.91 -2.24
CA PRO A 192 0.33 -11.21 -3.26
C PRO A 192 0.18 -12.71 -3.55
N THR A 193 1.27 -13.47 -3.44
CA THR A 193 1.27 -14.93 -3.62
C THR A 193 0.57 -15.62 -2.45
N LEU A 194 0.81 -15.17 -1.21
CA LEU A 194 0.11 -15.67 -0.02
C LEU A 194 -1.41 -15.50 -0.19
N PHE A 195 -1.86 -14.30 -0.55
CA PHE A 195 -3.27 -14.04 -0.83
C PHE A 195 -3.83 -14.91 -1.95
N SER A 196 -3.08 -15.06 -3.05
CA SER A 196 -3.49 -15.91 -4.17
C SER A 196 -3.67 -17.37 -3.77
N GLN A 197 -2.77 -17.91 -2.95
CA GLN A 197 -2.84 -19.29 -2.46
C GLN A 197 -4.01 -19.47 -1.48
N SER A 198 -4.16 -18.55 -0.51
CA SER A 198 -5.24 -18.58 0.47
C SER A 198 -6.63 -18.51 -0.19
N ILE A 199 -6.80 -17.62 -1.17
CA ILE A 199 -8.07 -17.51 -1.91
C ILE A 199 -8.31 -18.75 -2.79
N SER A 200 -7.26 -19.31 -3.39
CA SER A 200 -7.38 -20.54 -4.17
C SER A 200 -7.80 -21.72 -3.30
N ALA A 201 -7.21 -21.87 -2.11
CA ALA A 201 -7.58 -22.89 -1.14
C ALA A 201 -9.05 -22.77 -0.73
N CYS A 202 -9.52 -21.54 -0.48
CA CYS A 202 -10.93 -21.28 -0.18
C CYS A 202 -11.85 -21.60 -1.38
N ALA A 203 -11.46 -21.18 -2.59
CA ALA A 203 -12.21 -21.46 -3.82
C ALA A 203 -12.36 -22.97 -4.10
N THR A 204 -11.39 -23.79 -3.68
CA THR A 204 -11.43 -25.25 -3.81
C THR A 204 -12.02 -25.97 -2.59
N GLY A 205 -12.47 -25.24 -1.57
CA GLY A 205 -13.07 -25.80 -0.36
C GLY A 205 -12.08 -26.46 0.61
N VAL A 206 -10.79 -26.17 0.49
CA VAL A 206 -9.75 -26.64 1.43
C VAL A 206 -9.86 -25.90 2.76
N VAL A 207 -10.22 -24.62 2.71
CA VAL A 207 -10.54 -23.79 3.89
C VAL A 207 -11.89 -23.11 3.66
N ASP A 208 -12.64 -22.86 4.73
CA ASP A 208 -13.86 -22.07 4.63
C ASP A 208 -13.57 -20.55 4.61
N LEU A 209 -14.62 -19.76 4.39
CA LEU A 209 -14.49 -18.30 4.28
C LEU A 209 -14.10 -17.65 5.61
N ASP A 210 -14.56 -18.17 6.74
CA ASP A 210 -14.28 -17.58 8.05
C ASP A 210 -12.82 -17.83 8.46
N THR A 211 -12.31 -19.03 8.18
CA THR A 211 -10.89 -19.37 8.30
C THR A 211 -10.02 -18.47 7.41
N LEU A 212 -10.44 -18.26 6.15
CA LEU A 212 -9.75 -17.31 5.25
C LEU A 212 -9.72 -15.89 5.82
N ARG A 213 -10.85 -15.40 6.35
CA ARG A 213 -10.93 -14.06 6.95
C ARG A 213 -10.03 -13.93 8.16
N SER A 214 -10.04 -14.92 9.06
CA SER A 214 -9.17 -14.95 10.25
C SER A 214 -7.68 -14.97 9.87
N ALA A 215 -7.31 -15.77 8.87
CA ALA A 215 -5.92 -15.82 8.41
C ALA A 215 -5.48 -14.50 7.78
N LEU A 216 -6.33 -13.87 6.97
CA LEU A 216 -5.97 -12.63 6.29
C LEU A 216 -6.09 -11.38 7.18
N SER A 217 -6.78 -11.45 8.33
CA SER A 217 -6.85 -10.32 9.26
C SER A 217 -5.53 -10.00 9.95
N TYR A 218 -4.59 -10.95 10.05
CA TYR A 218 -3.22 -10.67 10.51
C TYR A 218 -2.54 -9.58 9.68
N PHE A 219 -2.89 -9.46 8.38
CA PHE A 219 -2.35 -8.41 7.52
C PHE A 219 -2.89 -7.01 7.85
N LEU A 220 -3.94 -6.88 8.67
CA LEU A 220 -4.43 -5.59 9.16
C LEU A 220 -3.68 -5.11 10.41
N GLU A 221 -2.88 -5.97 11.03
CA GLU A 221 -2.09 -5.63 12.21
C GLU A 221 -0.84 -4.84 11.83
N ASP A 222 -0.34 -4.02 12.76
CA ASP A 222 0.80 -3.12 12.53
C ASP A 222 2.03 -3.85 11.97
N LEU A 223 2.25 -5.10 12.42
CA LEU A 223 3.35 -5.97 12.00
C LEU A 223 3.37 -6.25 10.50
N LEU A 224 2.20 -6.38 9.86
CA LEU A 224 2.08 -6.86 8.47
C LEU A 224 1.40 -5.86 7.52
N SER A 225 0.74 -4.84 8.06
CA SER A 225 -0.06 -3.87 7.30
C SER A 225 0.68 -3.21 6.15
N TYR A 226 1.99 -3.02 6.29
CA TYR A 226 2.85 -2.44 5.25
C TYR A 226 2.84 -3.23 3.93
N THR A 227 2.45 -4.51 3.99
CA THR A 227 2.37 -5.42 2.84
C THR A 227 1.07 -5.34 2.06
N LEU A 228 -0.02 -4.88 2.67
CA LEU A 228 -1.35 -4.83 2.08
C LEU A 228 -1.47 -4.16 0.70
N PRO A 229 -0.73 -3.06 0.39
CA PRO A 229 -0.87 -2.42 -0.91
C PRO A 229 -0.62 -3.36 -2.09
N GLY A 230 0.34 -4.28 -1.98
CA GLY A 230 0.66 -5.26 -3.02
C GLY A 230 -0.50 -6.22 -3.34
N PRO A 231 -0.99 -7.00 -2.36
CA PRO A 231 -2.17 -7.84 -2.47
C PRO A 231 -3.42 -7.10 -2.94
N ILE A 232 -3.69 -5.89 -2.44
CA ILE A 232 -4.85 -5.09 -2.85
C ILE A 232 -4.76 -4.74 -4.35
N ILE A 233 -3.61 -4.25 -4.80
CA ILE A 233 -3.39 -3.96 -6.23
C ILE A 233 -3.55 -5.24 -7.07
N TRP A 234 -3.05 -6.37 -6.59
CA TRP A 234 -3.22 -7.65 -7.26
C TRP A 234 -4.71 -8.06 -7.35
N LEU A 235 -5.46 -8.00 -6.25
CA LEU A 235 -6.91 -8.28 -6.20
C LEU A 235 -7.69 -7.40 -7.19
N LEU A 236 -7.39 -6.10 -7.21
CA LEU A 236 -8.02 -5.15 -8.14
C LEU A 236 -7.76 -5.51 -9.60
N ARG A 237 -6.55 -5.99 -9.93
CA ARG A 237 -6.26 -6.50 -11.28
C ARG A 237 -7.04 -7.77 -11.58
N GLN A 238 -7.19 -8.70 -10.62
CA GLN A 238 -8.02 -9.90 -10.82
C GLN A 238 -9.49 -9.54 -11.06
N LEU A 239 -10.01 -8.56 -10.32
CA LEU A 239 -11.37 -8.04 -10.49
C LEU A 239 -11.58 -7.36 -11.85
N ALA A 240 -10.59 -6.60 -12.32
CA ALA A 240 -10.64 -5.87 -13.60
C ALA A 240 -10.46 -6.78 -14.82
N ASN A 241 -9.52 -7.72 -14.76
CA ASN A 241 -9.17 -8.59 -15.88
C ASN A 241 -10.13 -9.79 -16.02
N PHE A 242 -11.14 -9.86 -15.16
CA PHE A 242 -12.11 -10.93 -15.22
C PHE A 242 -12.94 -10.80 -16.52
N PRO A 243 -12.95 -11.83 -17.39
CA PRO A 243 -13.57 -11.70 -18.71
C PRO A 243 -15.07 -11.35 -18.56
N PRO A 244 -15.60 -10.43 -19.38
CA PRO A 244 -17.02 -10.15 -19.40
C PRO A 244 -17.76 -11.43 -19.80
N LEU A 245 -18.68 -11.89 -18.94
CA LEU A 245 -19.58 -12.97 -19.33
C LEU A 245 -20.32 -12.55 -20.61
N PRO A 246 -20.32 -13.34 -21.69
CA PRO A 246 -20.97 -12.96 -22.93
C PRO A 246 -22.44 -12.63 -22.67
N ALA A 247 -22.87 -11.44 -23.08
CA ALA A 247 -24.20 -10.89 -22.78
C ALA A 247 -25.36 -11.65 -23.44
N SER A 248 -25.07 -12.64 -24.29
CA SER A 248 -26.05 -13.44 -25.02
C SER A 248 -25.37 -14.68 -25.62
N ALA A 249 -24.97 -15.64 -24.79
CA ALA A 249 -24.63 -16.96 -25.31
C ALA A 249 -25.94 -17.72 -25.61
N PRO A 250 -26.18 -18.22 -26.84
CA PRO A 250 -27.32 -19.09 -27.11
C PRO A 250 -27.21 -20.35 -26.23
N PRO A 251 -28.33 -20.89 -25.73
CA PRO A 251 -28.36 -21.98 -24.74
C PRO A 251 -27.70 -23.30 -25.20
N GLN A 252 -27.25 -23.38 -26.46
CA GLN A 252 -26.71 -24.58 -27.10
C GLN A 252 -25.19 -24.54 -27.34
N LEU A 253 -24.52 -23.41 -27.06
CA LEU A 253 -23.06 -23.25 -27.14
C LEU A 253 -22.51 -22.78 -25.78
N ALA A 254 -23.00 -23.40 -24.70
CA ALA A 254 -22.49 -23.21 -23.35
C ALA A 254 -21.40 -24.25 -23.07
N PRO A 255 -20.11 -24.05 -23.44
CA PRO A 255 -19.06 -24.79 -22.79
C PRO A 255 -19.07 -24.37 -21.31
N SER A 256 -19.46 -25.33 -20.46
CA SER A 256 -19.18 -25.40 -19.03
C SER A 256 -19.87 -24.37 -18.12
N TYR A 257 -21.10 -24.69 -17.66
CA TYR A 257 -21.71 -24.09 -16.46
C TYR A 257 -20.77 -24.16 -15.23
N ALA A 258 -19.88 -25.16 -15.16
CA ALA A 258 -18.88 -25.30 -14.12
C ALA A 258 -17.78 -24.23 -14.19
N PHE A 259 -17.29 -23.90 -15.40
CA PHE A 259 -16.31 -22.82 -15.59
C PHE A 259 -16.91 -21.47 -15.20
N GLY A 260 -18.18 -21.22 -15.53
CA GLY A 260 -18.91 -20.03 -15.11
C GLY A 260 -19.13 -19.94 -13.59
N ALA A 261 -19.41 -21.06 -12.92
CA ALA A 261 -19.64 -21.12 -11.48
C ALA A 261 -18.34 -20.92 -10.68
N GLU A 262 -17.24 -21.58 -11.07
CA GLU A 262 -15.92 -21.41 -10.45
C GLU A 262 -15.40 -19.98 -10.66
N ALA A 263 -15.58 -19.46 -11.88
CA ALA A 263 -15.26 -18.08 -12.23
C ALA A 263 -16.03 -17.07 -11.37
N LYS A 264 -17.35 -17.26 -11.25
CA LYS A 264 -18.22 -16.46 -10.38
C LYS A 264 -17.76 -16.52 -8.92
N MET A 265 -17.51 -17.72 -8.40
CA MET A 265 -17.08 -17.92 -7.01
C MET A 265 -15.76 -17.18 -6.72
N ARG A 266 -14.74 -17.34 -7.59
CA ARG A 266 -13.47 -16.64 -7.42
C ARG A 266 -13.63 -15.12 -7.46
N TRP A 267 -14.41 -14.61 -8.41
CA TRP A 267 -14.66 -13.17 -8.50
C TRP A 267 -15.32 -12.64 -7.22
N SER A 268 -16.33 -13.35 -6.70
CA SER A 268 -16.98 -13.01 -5.43
C SER A 268 -16.01 -13.06 -4.26
N LEU A 269 -15.12 -14.06 -4.19
CA LEU A 269 -14.09 -14.15 -3.15
C LEU A 269 -13.09 -12.98 -3.23
N TYR A 270 -12.66 -12.56 -4.43
CA TYR A 270 -11.77 -11.40 -4.56
C TYR A 270 -12.42 -10.12 -4.03
N LEU A 271 -13.70 -9.89 -4.33
CA LEU A 271 -14.42 -8.73 -3.83
C LEU A 271 -14.66 -8.83 -2.32
N GLU A 272 -14.99 -10.02 -1.81
CA GLU A 272 -15.20 -10.28 -0.39
C GLU A 272 -13.92 -10.01 0.43
N VAL A 273 -12.77 -10.52 -0.03
CA VAL A 273 -11.48 -10.29 0.63
C VAL A 273 -11.11 -8.81 0.58
N LEU A 274 -11.33 -8.15 -0.57
CA LEU A 274 -11.10 -6.72 -0.69
C LEU A 274 -11.99 -5.90 0.26
N ALA A 275 -13.26 -6.26 0.37
CA ALA A 275 -14.21 -5.64 1.29
C ALA A 275 -13.81 -5.86 2.75
N MET A 276 -13.48 -7.10 3.12
CA MET A 276 -12.99 -7.45 4.46
C MET A 276 -11.78 -6.60 4.85
N LEU A 277 -10.80 -6.46 3.96
CA LEU A 277 -9.60 -5.67 4.24
C LEU A 277 -9.91 -4.18 4.34
N LEU A 278 -10.56 -3.59 3.35
CA LEU A 278 -10.67 -2.12 3.25
C LEU A 278 -11.81 -1.53 4.08
N LEU A 279 -12.80 -2.33 4.46
CA LEU A 279 -13.90 -1.89 5.33
C LEU A 279 -13.62 -2.14 6.81
N ALA A 280 -12.58 -2.92 7.16
CA ALA A 280 -12.18 -3.13 8.54
C ALA A 280 -11.79 -1.80 9.20
N ASP A 281 -12.19 -1.62 10.46
CA ASP A 281 -11.84 -0.42 11.24
C ASP A 281 -10.34 -0.34 11.53
N THR A 282 -9.66 -1.48 11.54
CA THR A 282 -8.20 -1.60 11.71
C THR A 282 -7.41 -1.32 10.43
N CYS A 283 -8.06 -1.20 9.27
CA CYS A 283 -7.36 -0.89 8.02
C CYS A 283 -6.73 0.50 8.07
N PRO A 284 -5.38 0.64 8.00
CA PRO A 284 -4.75 1.94 8.02
C PRO A 284 -5.17 2.78 6.81
N GLU A 285 -5.53 4.05 7.03
CA GLU A 285 -5.89 4.97 5.93
C GLU A 285 -4.77 5.07 4.87
N SER A 286 -3.52 4.94 5.31
CA SER A 286 -2.34 4.94 4.45
C SER A 286 -2.40 3.85 3.37
N VAL A 287 -3.02 2.70 3.65
CA VAL A 287 -3.22 1.64 2.65
C VAL A 287 -4.13 2.13 1.51
N ILE A 288 -5.24 2.78 1.85
CA ILE A 288 -6.18 3.35 0.87
C ILE A 288 -5.49 4.47 0.07
N VAL A 289 -4.74 5.34 0.73
CA VAL A 289 -3.97 6.42 0.11
C VAL A 289 -2.96 5.87 -0.90
N VAL A 290 -2.14 4.90 -0.49
CA VAL A 290 -1.09 4.31 -1.33
C VAL A 290 -1.68 3.57 -2.54
N THR A 291 -2.82 2.91 -2.36
CA THR A 291 -3.49 2.14 -3.41
C THR A 291 -4.52 2.94 -4.22
N ALA A 292 -4.73 4.22 -3.89
CA ALA A 292 -5.79 5.05 -4.45
C ALA A 292 -5.90 5.01 -5.98
N PRO A 293 -4.80 5.06 -6.75
CA PRO A 293 -4.96 5.09 -8.21
C PRO A 293 -5.35 3.73 -8.79
N ALA A 294 -5.00 2.61 -8.15
CA ALA A 294 -5.50 1.29 -8.52
C ALA A 294 -6.98 1.12 -8.14
N LEU A 295 -7.39 1.68 -7.00
CA LEU A 295 -8.78 1.63 -6.50
C LEU A 295 -9.79 2.30 -7.45
N ARG A 296 -9.35 3.17 -8.36
CA ARG A 296 -10.18 3.76 -9.43
C ARG A 296 -10.94 2.72 -10.25
N VAL A 297 -10.39 1.51 -10.39
CA VAL A 297 -11.02 0.37 -11.05
C VAL A 297 -12.42 0.06 -10.49
N LEU A 298 -12.62 0.19 -9.17
CA LEU A 298 -13.91 -0.09 -8.51
C LEU A 298 -15.04 0.85 -8.97
N PHE A 299 -14.69 2.04 -9.46
CA PHE A 299 -15.64 3.01 -9.99
C PHE A 299 -16.02 2.75 -11.45
N SER A 300 -15.42 1.74 -12.11
CA SER A 300 -15.73 1.43 -13.51
C SER A 300 -17.17 0.94 -13.68
N PRO A 301 -17.84 1.27 -14.79
CA PRO A 301 -19.21 0.81 -15.05
C PRO A 301 -19.29 -0.72 -15.17
N GLN A 302 -18.23 -1.35 -15.70
CA GLN A 302 -18.15 -2.80 -15.88
C GLN A 302 -18.23 -3.55 -14.54
N LEU A 303 -17.45 -3.11 -13.54
CA LEU A 303 -17.47 -3.68 -12.20
C LEU A 303 -18.82 -3.47 -11.51
N ARG A 304 -19.45 -2.30 -11.67
CA ARG A 304 -20.79 -2.03 -11.14
C ARG A 304 -21.85 -2.95 -11.71
N THR A 305 -21.87 -3.13 -13.03
CA THR A 305 -22.80 -4.07 -13.68
C THR A 305 -22.57 -5.50 -13.21
N ARG A 306 -21.31 -5.92 -13.04
CA ARG A 306 -20.97 -7.25 -12.53
C ARG A 306 -21.43 -7.44 -11.09
N ALA A 307 -21.13 -6.49 -10.21
CA ALA A 307 -21.55 -6.52 -8.81
C ALA A 307 -23.07 -6.59 -8.66
N ALA A 308 -23.83 -5.86 -9.49
CA ALA A 308 -25.28 -5.97 -9.52
C ALA A 308 -25.77 -7.37 -9.92
N ARG A 309 -25.17 -7.97 -10.95
CA ARG A 309 -25.50 -9.35 -11.40
C ARG A 309 -25.18 -10.40 -10.34
N GLU A 310 -24.12 -10.19 -9.57
CA GLU A 310 -23.65 -11.14 -8.56
C GLU A 310 -24.22 -10.87 -7.15
N GLY A 311 -25.12 -9.90 -6.99
CA GLY A 311 -25.72 -9.56 -5.68
C GLY A 311 -24.76 -8.86 -4.72
N LYS A 312 -23.64 -8.33 -5.24
CA LYS A 312 -22.52 -7.74 -4.50
C LYS A 312 -22.48 -6.21 -4.57
N GLN A 313 -23.58 -5.59 -5.00
CA GLN A 313 -23.67 -4.14 -5.16
C GLN A 313 -23.51 -3.38 -3.82
N GLY A 314 -24.01 -3.94 -2.72
CA GLY A 314 -23.88 -3.34 -1.38
C GLY A 314 -22.41 -3.21 -0.95
N GLU A 315 -21.64 -4.29 -1.05
CA GLU A 315 -20.21 -4.32 -0.73
C GLU A 315 -19.41 -3.34 -1.60
N LEU A 316 -19.63 -3.35 -2.92
CA LEU A 316 -18.96 -2.41 -3.82
C LEU A 316 -19.28 -0.95 -3.49
N THR A 317 -20.54 -0.67 -3.12
CA THR A 317 -20.97 0.68 -2.73
C THR A 317 -20.30 1.11 -1.42
N ALA A 318 -20.27 0.24 -0.41
CA ALA A 318 -19.60 0.52 0.86
C ALA A 318 -18.10 0.80 0.65
N LEU A 319 -17.42 -0.01 -0.17
CA LEU A 319 -16.03 0.18 -0.55
C LEU A 319 -15.81 1.56 -1.18
N CYS A 320 -16.60 1.90 -2.21
CA CYS A 320 -16.48 3.18 -2.91
C CYS A 320 -16.70 4.37 -1.96
N SER A 321 -17.70 4.28 -1.08
CA SER A 321 -17.98 5.32 -0.07
C SER A 321 -16.82 5.52 0.90
N ARG A 322 -16.26 4.43 1.46
CA ARG A 322 -15.10 4.53 2.37
C ARG A 322 -13.87 5.11 1.68
N ILE A 323 -13.59 4.68 0.45
CA ILE A 323 -12.47 5.21 -0.34
C ILE A 323 -12.62 6.73 -0.56
N VAL A 324 -13.81 7.19 -0.95
CA VAL A 324 -14.07 8.64 -1.12
C VAL A 324 -13.90 9.37 0.21
N ALA A 325 -14.46 8.84 1.31
CA ALA A 325 -14.37 9.49 2.61
C ALA A 325 -12.92 9.70 3.08
N VAL A 326 -12.08 8.67 2.95
CA VAL A 326 -10.65 8.75 3.31
C VAL A 326 -9.89 9.71 2.39
N LEU A 327 -10.09 9.62 1.07
CA LEU A 327 -9.34 10.46 0.12
C LEU A 327 -9.76 11.93 0.12
N THR A 328 -10.98 12.25 0.54
CA THR A 328 -11.48 13.63 0.67
C THR A 328 -11.30 14.21 2.06
N GLY A 329 -10.81 13.42 3.02
CA GLY A 329 -10.67 13.85 4.41
C GLY A 329 -12.00 14.07 5.14
N GLN A 330 -13.11 13.50 4.67
CA GLN A 330 -14.43 13.63 5.31
C GLN A 330 -14.54 12.91 6.67
N GLN A 331 -13.50 12.17 7.09
CA GLN A 331 -13.39 11.54 8.41
C GLN A 331 -12.33 12.18 9.32
N ARG A 332 -11.76 13.33 8.96
CA ARG A 332 -10.74 14.03 9.73
C ARG A 332 -11.27 15.31 10.38
#